data_AF-A0A212CN71-F1
#
_entry.id   AF-A0A212CN71-F1
#
_cell.length_a   1.000
_cell.length_b   1.000
_cell.length_c   1.000
_cell.angle_alpha   90.00
_cell.angle_beta   90.00
_cell.angle_gamma   90.00
#
_symmetry.space_group_name_H-M   'P 1'
#
loop_
_entity.id
_entity.type
_entity.pdbx_description
1 polymer ?
#
loop_
_entity_poly.entity_id
_entity_poly.type
_entity_poly.pdbx_seq_one_letter_code
_entity_poly.pdbx_strand_id
1 'polypeptide(L)'
;EGAPEPRASFPRASPSVFVAPSTLTCCPQLTSFVPQEAGELYNRMLKRFRQEKAVWVKYGAFLLRRGKAEASHSVMQRALECLPKKEHVDVIAKFAQLEFQLGDAERARAIFESTLSAYPKRTDVWSVYIDMIIKHGSQKEARDIFERVIHLSLAPKRMKFFFKRYLDYEKQHGSEKDVQAVKAKALEYVEAKSSMMDD
;
A
#
# COMPACT_ATOMS: atom_id res chain seq x y z
N GLU A 1 -64.54 -22.48 52.03
CA GLU A 1 -65.58 -21.55 51.53
C GLU A 1 -64.89 -20.44 50.75
N GLY A 2 -65.27 -20.02 49.56
CA GLY A 2 -66.35 -20.38 48.67
C GLY A 2 -65.93 -19.93 47.26
N ALA A 3 -66.39 -20.68 46.26
CA ALA A 3 -66.17 -20.52 44.82
C ALA A 3 -66.85 -19.24 44.25
N PRO A 4 -67.05 -19.08 42.93
CA PRO A 4 -66.13 -19.08 41.77
C PRO A 4 -66.28 -17.81 40.87
N GLU A 5 -65.39 -17.70 39.86
CA GLU A 5 -65.45 -17.08 38.50
C GLU A 5 -66.80 -16.57 37.90
N PRO A 6 -66.89 -15.85 36.72
CA PRO A 6 -65.84 -15.42 35.75
C PRO A 6 -66.08 -14.08 34.97
N ARG A 7 -65.21 -13.85 33.97
CA ARG A 7 -65.45 -13.24 32.62
C ARG A 7 -65.47 -11.71 32.48
N ALA A 8 -64.42 -11.20 31.86
CA ALA A 8 -64.55 -10.15 30.86
C ALA A 8 -63.67 -10.46 29.63
N SER A 9 -64.33 -10.39 28.49
CA SER A 9 -63.94 -10.79 27.14
C SER A 9 -62.89 -9.87 26.50
N PHE A 10 -61.95 -10.50 25.78
CA PHE A 10 -61.02 -9.89 24.85
C PHE A 10 -61.73 -9.24 23.65
N PRO A 11 -61.28 -8.06 23.18
CA PRO A 11 -61.35 -7.70 21.78
C PRO A 11 -60.04 -8.05 21.06
N ARG A 12 -60.19 -8.70 19.90
CA ARG A 12 -59.15 -9.10 18.95
C ARG A 12 -58.28 -7.91 18.53
N ALA A 13 -56.97 -8.02 18.70
CA ALA A 13 -55.99 -7.20 18.00
C ALA A 13 -55.87 -7.68 16.54
N SER A 14 -56.01 -6.76 15.59
CA SER A 14 -55.73 -6.94 14.17
C SER A 14 -54.23 -7.24 13.96
N PRO A 15 -53.86 -8.11 13.01
CA PRO A 15 -52.47 -8.30 12.62
C PRO A 15 -52.06 -7.26 11.58
N SER A 16 -50.76 -7.09 11.39
CA SER A 16 -50.07 -6.23 10.40
C SER A 16 -49.59 -4.90 10.99
N VAL A 17 -48.32 -4.82 11.41
CA VAL A 17 -47.18 -4.57 10.53
C VAL A 17 -45.93 -5.17 11.18
N PHE A 18 -45.36 -6.19 10.55
CA PHE A 18 -44.08 -6.76 10.90
C PHE A 18 -42.99 -5.83 10.35
N VAL A 19 -42.35 -5.04 11.21
CA VAL A 19 -41.13 -4.31 10.85
C VAL A 19 -39.98 -5.32 10.94
N ALA A 20 -39.60 -5.89 9.80
CA ALA A 20 -38.34 -6.60 9.67
C ALA A 20 -37.19 -5.57 9.57
N PRO A 21 -36.05 -5.78 10.24
CA PRO A 21 -34.87 -4.95 10.04
C PRO A 21 -34.31 -5.22 8.65
N SER A 22 -34.38 -4.22 7.77
CA SER A 22 -33.68 -4.26 6.49
C SER A 22 -32.19 -4.38 6.76
N THR A 23 -31.67 -5.57 6.46
CA THR A 23 -30.26 -5.84 6.22
C THR A 23 -29.69 -4.69 5.40
N LEU A 24 -28.66 -4.03 5.94
CA LEU A 24 -27.81 -3.06 5.25
C LEU A 24 -27.14 -3.77 4.06
N THR A 25 -27.86 -3.83 2.94
CA THR A 25 -27.30 -4.12 1.64
C THR A 25 -26.43 -2.92 1.28
N CYS A 26 -25.12 -3.12 1.34
CA CYS A 26 -24.12 -2.18 0.85
C CYS A 26 -24.45 -1.82 -0.61
N CYS A 27 -25.01 -0.64 -0.85
CA CYS A 27 -25.24 -0.11 -2.19
C CYS A 27 -23.88 0.22 -2.84
N PRO A 28 -23.46 -0.45 -3.92
CA PRO A 28 -22.16 -0.18 -4.57
C PRO A 28 -22.16 1.08 -5.47
N GLN A 29 -23.20 1.93 -5.41
CA GLN A 29 -23.47 2.97 -6.43
C GLN A 29 -23.44 4.40 -5.88
N LEU A 30 -22.58 4.71 -4.92
CA LEU A 30 -22.39 6.08 -4.44
C LEU A 30 -20.93 6.54 -4.46
N THR A 31 -20.24 6.39 -5.59
CA THR A 31 -18.88 6.90 -5.80
C THR A 31 -18.77 8.01 -6.84
N SER A 32 -19.86 8.46 -7.46
CA SER A 32 -19.79 9.34 -8.64
C SER A 32 -20.12 10.82 -8.43
N PHE A 33 -20.35 11.31 -7.21
CA PHE A 33 -20.58 12.75 -6.97
C PHE A 33 -19.58 13.36 -5.99
N VAL A 34 -18.31 13.40 -6.38
CA VAL A 34 -17.36 14.37 -5.81
C VAL A 34 -17.28 15.54 -6.79
N PRO A 35 -17.78 16.74 -6.45
CA PRO A 35 -17.94 17.84 -7.40
C PRO A 35 -16.60 18.34 -7.96
N GLN A 36 -16.63 19.00 -9.13
CA GLN A 36 -15.48 19.65 -9.77
C GLN A 36 -14.72 20.60 -8.82
N GLU A 37 -15.43 21.15 -7.84
CA GLU A 37 -14.94 22.01 -6.75
C GLU A 37 -13.72 21.44 -6.00
N ALA A 38 -13.62 20.11 -5.87
CA ALA A 38 -12.50 19.48 -5.20
C ALA A 38 -11.15 19.79 -5.88
N GLY A 39 -11.12 19.88 -7.22
CA GLY A 39 -9.90 20.26 -7.95
C GLY A 39 -9.46 21.70 -7.68
N GLU A 40 -10.41 22.63 -7.63
CA GLU A 40 -10.16 24.04 -7.31
C GLU A 40 -9.71 24.23 -5.86
N LEU A 41 -10.30 23.46 -4.94
CA LEU A 41 -9.87 23.43 -3.54
C LEU A 41 -8.42 22.96 -3.43
N TYR A 42 -8.03 21.88 -4.12
CA TYR A 42 -6.61 21.46 -4.14
C TYR A 42 -5.70 22.53 -4.74
N ASN A 43 -6.11 23.22 -5.82
CA ASN A 43 -5.32 24.32 -6.36
C ASN A 43 -5.14 25.48 -5.36
N ARG A 44 -6.18 25.82 -4.60
CA ARG A 44 -6.07 26.82 -3.50
C ARG A 44 -5.18 26.33 -2.36
N MET A 45 -5.31 25.06 -1.98
CA MET A 45 -4.47 24.44 -0.94
C MET A 45 -3.00 24.42 -1.35
N LEU A 46 -2.68 24.07 -2.60
CA LEU A 46 -1.31 24.06 -3.09
C LEU A 46 -0.68 25.46 -3.13
N LYS A 47 -1.46 26.53 -3.32
CA LYS A 47 -0.93 27.91 -3.22
C LYS A 47 -0.49 28.26 -1.79
N ARG A 48 -1.23 27.80 -0.78
CA ARG A 48 -0.97 28.12 0.65
C ARG A 48 -0.04 27.12 1.34
N PHE A 49 -0.13 25.84 0.97
CA PHE A 49 0.51 24.71 1.65
C PHE A 49 1.43 23.92 0.69
N ARG A 50 2.15 24.60 -0.20
CA ARG A 50 3.07 23.96 -1.17
C ARG A 50 4.20 23.15 -0.55
N GLN A 51 4.55 23.42 0.70
CA GLN A 51 5.62 22.71 1.40
C GLN A 51 5.13 21.44 2.11
N GLU A 52 3.82 21.20 2.16
CA GLU A 52 3.27 20.03 2.85
C GLU A 52 3.08 18.86 1.88
N LYS A 53 3.92 17.82 2.01
CA LYS A 53 3.85 16.62 1.17
C LYS A 53 2.49 15.91 1.19
N ALA A 54 1.77 15.95 2.30
CA ALA A 54 0.48 15.28 2.44
C ALA A 54 -0.57 15.85 1.48
N VAL A 55 -0.53 17.16 1.21
CA VAL A 55 -1.46 17.83 0.29
C VAL A 55 -1.23 17.35 -1.14
N TRP A 56 0.04 17.26 -1.57
CA TRP A 56 0.42 16.74 -2.88
C TRP A 56 -0.04 15.30 -3.09
N VAL A 57 0.22 14.42 -2.12
CA VAL A 57 -0.17 13.01 -2.17
C VAL A 57 -1.70 12.85 -2.21
N LYS A 58 -2.44 13.62 -1.41
CA LYS A 58 -3.92 13.62 -1.44
C LYS A 58 -4.46 14.08 -2.79
N TYR A 59 -3.84 15.09 -3.40
CA TYR A 59 -4.25 15.58 -4.71
C TYR A 59 -3.98 14.55 -5.81
N GLY A 60 -2.80 13.91 -5.80
CA GLY A 60 -2.48 12.79 -6.69
C GLY A 60 -3.47 11.64 -6.56
N ALA A 61 -3.76 11.20 -5.33
CA ALA A 61 -4.74 10.15 -5.04
C ALA A 61 -6.16 10.51 -5.53
N PHE A 62 -6.53 11.79 -5.49
CA PHE A 62 -7.80 12.26 -6.01
C PHE A 62 -7.87 12.20 -7.53
N LEU A 63 -6.77 12.55 -8.23
CA LEU A 63 -6.68 12.45 -9.68
C LEU A 63 -6.69 11.00 -10.17
N LEU A 64 -5.97 10.11 -9.49
CA LEU A 64 -5.95 8.68 -9.80
C LEU A 64 -7.33 8.03 -9.62
N ARG A 65 -8.07 8.38 -8.56
CA ARG A 65 -9.46 7.93 -8.38
C ARG A 65 -10.40 8.35 -9.51
N ARG A 66 -10.04 9.37 -10.29
CA ARG A 66 -10.79 9.84 -11.46
C ARG A 66 -10.23 9.29 -12.78
N GLY A 67 -9.28 8.35 -12.73
CA GLY A 67 -8.62 7.79 -13.91
C GLY A 67 -7.64 8.75 -14.60
N LYS A 68 -7.30 9.89 -13.99
CA LYS A 68 -6.41 10.90 -14.57
C LYS A 68 -4.97 10.70 -14.11
N ALA A 69 -4.36 9.59 -14.54
CA ALA A 69 -3.01 9.25 -14.11
C ALA A 69 -1.92 10.19 -14.64
N GLU A 70 -1.99 10.61 -15.90
CA GLU A 70 -1.03 11.59 -16.45
C GLU A 70 -1.05 12.91 -15.67
N ALA A 71 -2.24 13.37 -15.29
CA ALA A 71 -2.37 14.57 -14.45
C ALA A 71 -1.79 14.34 -13.05
N SER A 72 -1.96 13.15 -12.47
CA SER A 72 -1.34 12.77 -11.19
C SER A 72 0.20 12.81 -11.30
N HIS A 73 0.76 12.31 -12.39
CA HIS A 73 2.19 12.34 -12.65
C HIS A 73 2.72 13.78 -12.79
N SER A 74 2.02 14.66 -13.53
CA SER A 74 2.38 16.08 -13.60
C SER A 74 2.33 16.75 -12.22
N VAL A 75 1.37 16.37 -11.36
CA VAL A 75 1.29 16.87 -9.98
C VAL A 75 2.46 16.37 -9.14
N MET A 76 2.86 15.11 -9.30
CA MET A 76 4.05 14.56 -8.64
C MET A 76 5.31 15.36 -9.03
N GLN A 77 5.53 15.61 -10.32
CA GLN A 77 6.69 16.38 -10.79
C GLN A 77 6.71 17.80 -10.20
N ARG A 78 5.56 18.49 -10.22
CA ARG A 78 5.41 19.81 -9.58
C ARG A 78 5.66 19.78 -8.07
N ALA A 79 5.30 18.69 -7.39
CA ALA A 79 5.60 18.52 -5.98
C ALA A 79 7.11 18.48 -5.74
N LEU A 80 7.89 17.83 -6.63
CA LEU A 80 9.35 17.77 -6.53
C LEU A 80 10.00 19.14 -6.75
N GLU A 81 9.43 20.00 -7.59
CA GLU A 81 9.90 21.39 -7.76
C GLU A 81 9.68 22.25 -6.51
N CYS A 82 8.57 22.01 -5.79
CA CYS A 82 8.18 22.81 -4.64
C CYS A 82 8.77 22.32 -3.31
N LEU A 83 9.06 21.03 -3.19
CA LEU A 83 9.50 20.38 -1.95
C LEU A 83 11.03 20.30 -1.87
N PRO A 84 11.59 20.24 -0.65
CA PRO A 84 13.03 20.06 -0.48
C PRO A 84 13.48 18.67 -0.93
N LYS A 85 14.70 18.59 -1.50
CA LYS A 85 15.28 17.35 -2.05
C LYS A 85 15.26 16.15 -1.09
N LYS A 86 15.38 16.40 0.21
CA LYS A 86 15.33 15.36 1.26
C LYS A 86 13.99 14.58 1.27
N GLU A 87 12.89 15.22 0.84
CA GLU A 87 11.55 14.64 0.84
C GLU A 87 11.15 14.06 -0.52
N HIS A 88 11.93 14.32 -1.57
CA HIS A 88 11.62 13.88 -2.94
C HIS A 88 11.40 12.37 -3.01
N VAL A 89 12.34 11.60 -2.46
CA VAL A 89 12.29 10.13 -2.46
C VAL A 89 11.04 9.62 -1.75
N ASP A 90 10.68 10.23 -0.62
CA ASP A 90 9.51 9.82 0.16
C ASP A 90 8.21 10.11 -0.59
N VAL A 91 8.13 11.27 -1.25
CA VAL A 91 6.98 11.68 -2.06
C VAL A 91 6.83 10.75 -3.27
N ILE A 92 7.92 10.50 -4.01
CA ILE A 92 7.90 9.61 -5.17
C ILE A 92 7.44 8.21 -4.77
N ALA A 93 7.97 7.66 -3.67
CA ALA A 93 7.55 6.36 -3.16
C ALA A 93 6.05 6.33 -2.80
N LYS A 94 5.50 7.42 -2.25
CA LYS A 94 4.07 7.53 -1.95
C LYS A 94 3.20 7.61 -3.19
N PHE A 95 3.62 8.35 -4.22
CA PHE A 95 2.91 8.39 -5.50
C PHE A 95 2.95 7.02 -6.19
N ALA A 96 4.08 6.33 -6.17
CA ALA A 96 4.19 4.98 -6.72
C ALA A 96 3.31 3.96 -5.98
N GLN A 97 3.19 4.06 -4.64
CA GLN A 97 2.20 3.27 -3.87
C GLN A 97 0.77 3.54 -4.35
N LEU A 98 0.42 4.79 -4.63
CA LEU A 98 -0.91 5.15 -5.11
C LEU A 98 -1.19 4.62 -6.53
N GLU A 99 -0.19 4.67 -7.42
CA GLU A 99 -0.29 4.10 -8.77
C GLU A 99 -0.53 2.59 -8.73
N PHE A 100 0.14 1.85 -7.82
CA PHE A 100 -0.15 0.42 -7.64
C PHE A 100 -1.59 0.14 -7.17
N GLN A 101 -2.16 1.01 -6.34
CA GLN A 101 -3.47 0.80 -5.74
C GLN A 101 -4.64 1.25 -6.63
N LEU A 102 -4.45 2.32 -7.40
CA LEU A 102 -5.54 3.04 -8.08
C LEU A 102 -5.29 3.24 -9.57
N GLY A 103 -4.06 3.06 -10.02
CA GLY A 103 -3.61 3.32 -11.39
C GLY A 103 -3.00 2.08 -12.02
N ASP A 104 -1.88 2.28 -12.71
CA ASP A 104 -1.23 1.22 -13.47
C ASP A 104 0.00 0.70 -12.72
N ALA A 105 0.00 -0.61 -12.43
CA ALA A 105 1.11 -1.28 -11.77
C ALA A 105 2.43 -1.16 -12.56
N GLU A 106 2.39 -1.17 -13.89
CA GLU A 106 3.59 -1.01 -14.72
C GLU A 106 4.24 0.38 -14.57
N ARG A 107 3.43 1.45 -14.54
CA ARG A 107 3.93 2.80 -14.26
C ARG A 107 4.51 2.89 -12.86
N ALA A 108 3.82 2.32 -11.87
CA ALA A 108 4.31 2.28 -10.50
C ALA A 108 5.69 1.61 -10.41
N ARG A 109 5.89 0.48 -11.09
CA ARG A 109 7.19 -0.21 -11.20
C ARG A 109 8.25 0.69 -11.83
N ALA A 110 7.95 1.33 -12.96
CA ALA A 110 8.87 2.24 -13.63
C ALA A 110 9.34 3.38 -12.69
N ILE A 111 8.43 3.93 -11.89
CA ILE A 111 8.75 4.97 -10.90
C ILE A 111 9.68 4.41 -9.80
N PHE A 112 9.41 3.22 -9.26
CA PHE A 112 10.29 2.59 -8.27
C PHE A 112 11.67 2.28 -8.85
N GLU A 113 11.75 1.69 -10.04
CA GLU A 113 13.00 1.37 -10.72
C GLU A 113 13.84 2.63 -10.98
N SER A 114 13.23 3.69 -11.47
CA SER A 114 13.90 4.98 -11.66
C SER A 114 14.44 5.54 -10.33
N THR A 115 13.64 5.47 -9.27
CA THR A 115 14.04 5.95 -7.94
C THR A 115 15.18 5.12 -7.34
N LEU A 116 15.15 3.80 -7.50
CA LEU A 116 16.14 2.87 -6.96
C LEU A 116 17.42 2.86 -7.80
N SER A 117 17.35 3.17 -9.09
CA SER A 117 18.52 3.42 -9.92
C SER A 117 19.29 4.66 -9.44
N ALA A 118 18.58 5.75 -9.10
CA ALA A 118 19.19 6.95 -8.54
C ALA A 118 19.67 6.76 -7.08
N TYR A 119 18.94 6.00 -6.28
CA TYR A 119 19.19 5.83 -4.84
C TYR A 119 19.19 4.36 -4.38
N PRO A 120 20.15 3.53 -4.82
CA PRO A 120 20.13 2.08 -4.58
C PRO A 120 20.29 1.70 -3.10
N LYS A 121 20.86 2.59 -2.27
CA LYS A 121 21.10 2.36 -0.84
C LYS A 121 19.91 2.72 0.06
N ARG A 122 18.82 3.28 -0.48
CA ARG A 122 17.61 3.66 0.28
C ARG A 122 16.74 2.43 0.55
N THR A 123 16.98 1.78 1.69
CA THR A 123 16.28 0.55 2.11
C THR A 123 14.80 0.74 2.37
N ASP A 124 14.37 1.95 2.69
CA ASP A 124 12.96 2.27 2.93
C ASP A 124 12.15 2.12 1.64
N VAL A 125 12.72 2.56 0.50
CA VAL A 125 12.10 2.43 -0.83
C VAL A 125 12.06 0.98 -1.26
N TRP A 126 13.15 0.21 -1.07
CA TRP A 126 13.17 -1.23 -1.33
C TRP A 126 12.11 -1.99 -0.53
N SER A 127 11.96 -1.67 0.76
CA SER A 127 10.97 -2.31 1.62
C SER A 127 9.55 -2.07 1.11
N VAL A 128 9.24 -0.83 0.76
CA VAL A 128 7.96 -0.47 0.14
C VAL A 128 7.75 -1.18 -1.19
N TYR A 129 8.77 -1.23 -2.04
CA TYR A 129 8.65 -1.83 -3.36
C TYR A 129 8.38 -3.33 -3.26
N ILE A 130 9.10 -4.04 -2.38
CA ILE A 130 8.83 -5.44 -2.03
C ILE A 130 7.37 -5.60 -1.57
N ASP A 131 6.90 -4.76 -0.65
CA ASP A 131 5.51 -4.84 -0.15
C ASP A 131 4.48 -4.65 -1.28
N MET A 132 4.77 -3.80 -2.27
CA MET A 132 3.88 -3.61 -3.42
C MET A 132 3.89 -4.82 -4.36
N ILE A 133 5.06 -5.38 -4.65
CA ILE A 133 5.17 -6.57 -5.52
C ILE A 133 4.56 -7.81 -4.86
N ILE A 134 4.70 -7.98 -3.54
CA ILE A 134 4.02 -9.09 -2.82
C ILE A 134 2.49 -8.95 -2.93
N LYS A 135 1.96 -7.72 -2.93
CA LYS A 135 0.51 -7.48 -2.98
C LYS A 135 -0.08 -7.54 -4.37
N HIS A 136 0.64 -7.03 -5.37
CA HIS A 136 0.10 -6.79 -6.72
C HIS A 136 0.84 -7.56 -7.82
N GLY A 137 2.01 -8.13 -7.52
CA GLY A 137 2.83 -8.88 -8.45
C GLY A 137 2.67 -10.39 -8.29
N SER A 138 3.42 -11.11 -9.12
CA SER A 138 3.53 -12.56 -9.05
C SER A 138 4.62 -13.01 -8.07
N GLN A 139 4.54 -14.27 -7.63
CA GLN A 139 5.56 -14.86 -6.76
C GLN A 139 6.96 -14.83 -7.38
N LYS A 140 7.05 -14.97 -8.71
CA LYS A 140 8.31 -14.87 -9.43
C LYS A 140 8.90 -13.46 -9.31
N GLU A 141 8.10 -12.43 -9.54
CA GLU A 141 8.56 -11.04 -9.42
C GLU A 141 8.97 -10.70 -7.99
N ALA A 142 8.25 -11.21 -6.99
CA ALA A 142 8.63 -11.02 -5.59
C ALA A 142 10.01 -11.62 -5.30
N ARG A 143 10.28 -12.85 -5.77
CA ARG A 143 11.59 -13.49 -5.67
C ARG A 143 12.67 -12.69 -6.39
N ASP A 144 12.43 -12.27 -7.63
CA ASP A 144 13.37 -11.49 -8.42
C ASP A 144 13.77 -10.19 -7.70
N ILE A 145 12.83 -9.52 -7.03
CA ILE A 145 13.14 -8.33 -6.22
C ILE A 145 13.98 -8.69 -4.98
N PHE A 146 13.63 -9.76 -4.26
CA PHE A 146 14.43 -10.20 -3.11
C PHE A 146 15.86 -10.55 -3.51
N GLU A 147 16.04 -11.29 -4.61
CA GLU A 147 17.34 -11.62 -5.19
C GLU A 147 18.15 -10.36 -5.50
N ARG A 148 17.53 -9.36 -6.15
CA ARG A 148 18.20 -8.08 -6.41
C ARG A 148 18.66 -7.40 -5.12
N VAL A 149 17.85 -7.40 -4.06
CA VAL A 149 18.19 -6.75 -2.79
C VAL A 149 19.34 -7.45 -2.07
N ILE A 150 19.40 -8.78 -2.08
CA ILE A 150 20.49 -9.52 -1.42
C ILE A 150 21.84 -9.36 -2.13
N HIS A 151 21.84 -9.05 -3.43
CA HIS A 151 23.04 -8.73 -4.19
C HIS A 151 23.51 -7.27 -4.02
N LEU A 152 22.75 -6.41 -3.33
CA LEU A 152 23.19 -5.04 -3.06
C LEU A 152 24.26 -4.98 -1.97
N SER A 153 25.20 -4.04 -2.12
CA SER A 153 26.16 -3.73 -1.06
C SER A 153 25.50 -2.86 0.02
N LEU A 154 24.84 -3.52 0.97
CA LEU A 154 24.19 -2.91 2.15
C LEU A 154 24.95 -3.25 3.44
N ALA A 155 24.75 -2.43 4.47
CA ALA A 155 25.28 -2.70 5.81
C ALA A 155 24.72 -4.03 6.37
N PRO A 156 25.50 -4.83 7.10
CA PRO A 156 25.09 -6.17 7.56
C PRO A 156 23.77 -6.18 8.34
N LYS A 157 23.52 -5.15 9.16
CA LYS A 157 22.25 -4.99 9.91
C LYS A 157 21.04 -4.89 8.98
N ARG A 158 21.16 -4.16 7.88
CA ARG A 158 20.11 -3.99 6.87
C ARG A 158 19.96 -5.25 6.02
N MET A 159 21.07 -5.89 5.66
CA MET A 159 21.03 -7.14 4.91
C MET A 159 20.35 -8.26 5.70
N LYS A 160 20.68 -8.40 6.99
CA LYS A 160 20.00 -9.33 7.91
C LYS A 160 18.49 -9.12 7.95
N PHE A 161 18.02 -7.88 7.92
CA PHE A 161 16.59 -7.56 7.86
C PHE A 161 15.93 -8.08 6.58
N PHE A 162 16.56 -7.88 5.42
CA PHE A 162 16.03 -8.39 4.14
C PHE A 162 16.08 -9.91 4.04
N PHE A 163 17.16 -10.57 4.48
CA PHE A 163 17.20 -12.04 4.55
C PHE A 163 16.10 -12.60 5.46
N LYS A 164 15.87 -11.99 6.63
CA LYS A 164 14.77 -12.40 7.50
C LYS A 164 13.42 -12.28 6.79
N ARG A 165 13.15 -11.15 6.14
CA ARG A 165 11.92 -10.94 5.38
C ARG A 165 11.77 -11.92 4.22
N TYR A 166 12.85 -12.24 3.50
CA TYR A 166 12.82 -13.19 2.40
C TYR A 166 12.52 -14.61 2.90
N LEU A 167 13.14 -15.04 4.00
CA LEU A 167 12.83 -16.31 4.64
C LEU A 167 11.38 -16.39 5.11
N ASP A 168 10.86 -15.32 5.72
CA ASP A 168 9.47 -15.29 6.19
C ASP A 168 8.49 -15.34 5.01
N TYR A 169 8.84 -14.73 3.87
CA TYR A 169 8.06 -14.81 2.63
C TYR A 169 8.05 -16.23 2.04
N GLU A 170 9.20 -16.87 1.88
CA GLU A 170 9.30 -18.23 1.33
C GLU A 170 8.68 -19.29 2.24
N LYS A 171 8.66 -19.09 3.56
CA LYS A 171 7.91 -19.98 4.47
C LYS A 171 6.41 -19.92 4.26
N GLN A 172 5.88 -18.76 3.84
CA GLN A 172 4.44 -18.55 3.64
C GLN A 172 3.99 -18.95 2.24
N HIS A 173 4.83 -18.78 1.22
CA HIS A 173 4.44 -18.92 -0.20
C HIS A 173 5.28 -19.95 -0.98
N GLY A 174 6.41 -20.40 -0.43
CA GLY A 174 7.41 -21.19 -1.13
C GLY A 174 7.48 -22.65 -0.71
N SER A 175 8.43 -23.38 -1.32
CA SER A 175 8.77 -24.75 -0.96
C SER A 175 9.88 -24.76 0.11
N GLU A 176 10.00 -25.88 0.84
CA GLU A 176 11.12 -26.09 1.76
C GLU A 176 12.49 -26.00 1.06
N LYS A 177 12.55 -26.37 -0.24
CA LYS A 177 13.75 -26.18 -1.07
C LYS A 177 14.11 -24.71 -1.25
N ASP A 178 13.12 -23.84 -1.47
CA ASP A 178 13.33 -22.41 -1.65
C ASP A 178 13.83 -21.78 -0.33
N VAL A 179 13.24 -22.18 0.79
CA VAL A 179 13.68 -21.75 2.13
C VAL A 179 15.13 -22.17 2.39
N GLN A 180 15.52 -23.39 2.03
CA GLN A 180 16.90 -23.86 2.15
C GLN A 180 17.86 -23.07 1.24
N ALA A 181 17.44 -22.77 0.01
CA ALA A 181 18.23 -21.95 -0.91
C ALA A 181 18.49 -20.54 -0.35
N VAL A 182 17.48 -19.90 0.24
CA VAL A 182 17.65 -18.57 0.87
C VAL A 182 18.58 -18.66 2.10
N LYS A 183 18.49 -19.73 2.90
CA LYS A 183 19.43 -19.96 4.02
C LYS A 183 20.87 -20.11 3.55
N ALA A 184 21.10 -20.89 2.48
CA ALA A 184 22.43 -21.07 1.90
C ALA A 184 23.02 -19.73 1.45
N LYS A 185 22.23 -18.91 0.73
CA LYS A 185 22.65 -17.55 0.32
C LYS A 185 22.97 -16.64 1.50
N ALA A 186 22.21 -16.74 2.59
CA ALA A 186 22.47 -15.97 3.79
C ALA A 186 23.79 -16.37 4.47
N LEU A 187 24.12 -17.68 4.48
CA LEU A 187 25.39 -18.18 5.00
C LEU A 187 26.57 -17.71 4.15
N GLU A 188 26.47 -17.87 2.82
CA GLU A 188 27.48 -17.39 1.88
C GLU A 188 27.77 -15.89 2.04
N TYR A 189 26.73 -15.07 2.22
CA TYR A 189 26.90 -13.65 2.49
C TYR A 189 27.67 -13.38 3.79
N VAL A 190 27.42 -14.15 4.85
CA VAL A 190 28.11 -13.98 6.14
C VAL A 190 29.56 -14.42 6.02
N GLU A 191 29.83 -15.56 5.39
CA GLU A 191 31.19 -16.08 5.17
C GLU A 191 32.03 -15.10 4.33
N ALA A 192 31.47 -14.59 3.23
CA ALA A 192 32.12 -13.60 2.39
C ALA A 192 32.39 -12.27 3.11
N LYS A 193 31.59 -11.92 4.12
CA LYS A 193 31.79 -10.70 4.92
C LYS A 193 32.75 -10.89 6.09
N SER A 194 32.82 -12.09 6.68
CA SER A 194 33.84 -12.40 7.69
C SER A 194 35.23 -12.44 7.07
N SER A 195 35.40 -13.07 5.91
CA SER A 195 36.71 -13.14 5.25
C SER A 195 37.27 -11.77 4.87
N MET A 196 36.41 -10.79 4.55
CA MET A 196 36.82 -9.41 4.25
C MET A 196 37.21 -8.57 5.49
N MET A 197 36.99 -9.07 6.71
CA MET A 197 37.35 -8.37 7.95
C MET A 197 38.66 -8.88 8.58
N ASP A 198 39.14 -10.06 8.16
CA ASP A 198 40.31 -10.72 8.74
C ASP A 198 41.64 -10.45 7.97
N ASP A 199 41.58 -9.72 6.84
CA ASP A 199 42.72 -9.25 6.02
C ASP A 199 42.95 -7.73 6.15
#